data_AF-A0A8J2W9N3-F1
#
_entry.id   AF-A0A8J2W9N3-F1
#
_cell.length_a   1.000
_cell.length_b   1.000
_cell.length_c   1.000
_cell.angle_alpha   90.00
_cell.angle_beta   90.00
_cell.angle_gamma   90.00
#
_symmetry.space_group_name_H-M   'P 1'
#
loop_
_entity.id
_entity.type
_entity.pdbx_description
1 polymer ?
#
loop_
_entity_poly.entity_id
_entity_poly.type
_entity_poly.pdbx_seq_one_letter_code
_entity_poly.pdbx_strand_id
1 'polypeptide(L)'
;MKWFAFIILLPACFAHLNVYLSSAEVWRLLGLTAELFYVRDGQINFYALNFVVPVPATISDLHFTWQSLTRRPLPYTLHVDVVENAQALHTPTFNISSEGFVPTEPQTWRVDLPCVGNIAAEVDVTISLNVSIGSSSTALHFRRRKICLKESPKPAVRVDSVPHAPTSADIFYAGAGCAGAALLIAAVAAAACKARARKLRRARSDEQDAHAFLPDSSCKSAASYTSYRRPTSIPATAAEERARDLQQRIAELTIQRCRVRLRSVAMEGTFGRVYRGTYADEEAREQEVLVKTVAEHASQVQISLLLHEGCMLYGLHHERVLSVLGVSIEDQTAPFLLYPWSAGWKNLKQFLLSCRGVNMGVASGGPPPPPLTTQHVVRMALHALDGLLYLHTQQVLHKDIAARNCIVDENLRVMIADNALSRDLFPADYHCLGDNENRPIKWLALEALAKKQFSPSADVWALGVLMWELTTLAHQPYAEVDPFEVAAYLRDGYRLQQPANCPDELFAVMAYCWAMSPDDRPTLPQLQIFLRDFHTQLTRFV
;
A
#
# COMPACT_ATOMS: atom_id res chain seq x y z
N MET A 1 14.97 9.56 48.52
CA MET A 1 14.16 8.34 48.32
C MET A 1 14.32 7.90 46.88
N LYS A 2 14.90 6.72 46.66
CA LYS A 2 15.23 6.16 45.33
C LYS A 2 13.92 5.74 44.64
N TRP A 3 13.61 6.36 43.50
CA TRP A 3 12.54 5.87 42.63
C TRP A 3 13.14 4.84 41.67
N PHE A 4 12.88 3.57 41.94
CA PHE A 4 13.08 2.48 40.98
C PHE A 4 11.95 2.55 39.96
N ALA A 5 12.23 3.06 38.76
CA ALA A 5 11.38 2.84 37.61
C ALA A 5 11.59 1.38 37.16
N PHE A 6 10.60 0.53 37.43
CA PHE A 6 10.49 -0.75 36.75
C PHE A 6 10.19 -0.46 35.27
N ILE A 7 11.24 -0.49 34.44
CA ILE A 7 11.09 -0.68 33.01
C ILE A 7 10.55 -2.10 32.84
N ILE A 8 9.25 -2.23 32.63
CA ILE A 8 8.68 -3.47 32.10
C ILE A 8 9.08 -3.49 30.62
N LEU A 9 10.28 -3.99 30.35
CA LEU A 9 10.65 -4.52 29.04
C LEU A 9 9.74 -5.72 28.81
N LEU A 10 8.63 -5.52 28.10
CA LEU A 10 7.94 -6.64 27.47
C LEU A 10 8.96 -7.30 26.54
N PRO A 11 9.19 -8.62 26.65
CA PRO A 11 10.17 -9.29 25.82
C PRO A 11 9.67 -9.21 24.38
N ALA A 12 10.44 -8.56 23.50
CA ALA A 12 10.33 -8.81 22.08
C ALA A 12 10.39 -10.33 21.91
N CYS A 13 9.31 -10.94 21.40
CA CYS A 13 9.19 -12.38 21.31
C CYS A 13 10.16 -12.85 20.21
N PHE A 14 11.40 -13.12 20.59
CA PHE A 14 12.46 -13.58 19.71
C PHE A 14 12.31 -15.08 19.52
N ALA A 15 11.88 -15.46 18.33
CA ALA A 15 11.99 -16.81 17.82
C ALA A 15 13.44 -17.05 17.35
N HIS A 16 13.92 -18.29 17.43
CA HIS A 16 15.30 -18.63 17.05
C HIS A 16 15.40 -19.25 15.65
N LEU A 17 14.46 -18.92 14.77
CA LEU A 17 14.32 -19.49 13.43
C LEU A 17 13.73 -18.47 12.45
N ASN A 18 13.83 -18.77 11.16
CA ASN A 18 13.03 -18.19 10.09
C ASN A 18 11.92 -19.17 9.71
N VAL A 19 10.73 -18.66 9.40
CA VAL A 19 9.62 -19.42 8.79
C VAL A 19 8.89 -18.52 7.79
N TYR A 20 8.75 -18.98 6.55
CA TYR A 20 8.16 -18.20 5.48
C TYR A 20 7.56 -19.06 4.36
N LEU A 21 6.71 -18.46 3.52
CA LEU A 21 6.34 -19.00 2.22
C LEU A 21 7.22 -18.36 1.14
N SER A 22 7.82 -19.18 0.29
CA SER A 22 8.62 -18.70 -0.85
C SER A 22 7.77 -17.89 -1.85
N SER A 23 8.38 -17.03 -2.65
CA SER A 23 7.65 -16.26 -3.68
C SER A 23 6.86 -17.13 -4.65
N ALA A 24 7.35 -18.32 -4.97
CA ALA A 24 6.64 -19.28 -5.81
C ALA A 24 5.38 -19.82 -5.12
N GLU A 25 5.44 -20.06 -3.81
CA GLU A 25 4.32 -20.55 -3.03
C GLU A 25 3.28 -19.46 -2.78
N VAL A 26 3.71 -18.22 -2.49
CA VAL A 26 2.79 -17.08 -2.37
C VAL A 26 2.12 -16.78 -3.72
N TRP A 27 2.85 -16.90 -4.83
CA TRP A 27 2.27 -16.82 -6.16
C TRP A 27 1.25 -17.93 -6.41
N ARG A 28 1.54 -19.15 -5.99
CA ARG A 28 0.61 -20.27 -6.14
C ARG A 28 -0.66 -20.08 -5.31
N LEU A 29 -0.49 -19.71 -4.04
CA LEU A 29 -1.58 -19.61 -3.06
C LEU A 29 -2.48 -18.39 -3.31
N LEU A 30 -1.85 -17.27 -3.63
CA LEU A 30 -2.51 -15.98 -3.68
C LEU A 30 -2.38 -15.39 -5.09
N GLY A 31 -1.20 -15.47 -5.70
CA GLY A 31 -0.86 -14.78 -6.95
C GLY A 31 0.16 -13.64 -6.77
N LEU A 32 0.82 -13.49 -5.60
CA LEU A 32 1.76 -12.38 -5.35
C LEU A 32 3.18 -12.86 -5.63
N THR A 33 3.98 -12.06 -6.34
CA THR A 33 5.43 -12.30 -6.41
C THR A 33 6.14 -11.66 -5.20
N ALA A 34 5.84 -12.16 -4.00
CA ALA A 34 6.43 -11.72 -2.74
C ALA A 34 6.74 -12.92 -1.84
N GLU A 35 7.76 -12.83 -0.99
CA GLU A 35 7.96 -13.80 0.10
C GLU A 35 7.08 -13.42 1.30
N LEU A 36 6.46 -14.39 1.96
CA LEU A 36 5.65 -14.14 3.15
C LEU A 36 6.34 -14.69 4.39
N PHE A 37 6.93 -13.82 5.19
CA PHE A 37 7.57 -14.19 6.45
C PHE A 37 6.58 -14.20 7.63
N TYR A 38 6.49 -15.35 8.31
CA TYR A 38 5.88 -15.49 9.63
C TYR A 38 6.89 -15.22 10.75
N VAL A 39 8.15 -15.60 10.51
CA VAL A 39 9.27 -15.26 11.36
C VAL A 39 10.44 -14.86 10.47
N ARG A 40 10.97 -13.66 10.66
CA ARG A 40 12.12 -13.13 9.90
C ARG A 40 13.19 -12.64 10.85
N ASP A 41 14.40 -13.17 10.70
CA ASP A 41 15.56 -12.88 11.54
C ASP A 41 15.22 -13.01 13.04
N GLY A 42 14.39 -14.02 13.35
CA GLY A 42 13.91 -14.32 14.69
C GLY A 42 12.79 -13.42 15.21
N GLN A 43 12.33 -12.42 14.44
CA GLN A 43 11.19 -11.60 14.81
C GLN A 43 9.90 -12.24 14.31
N ILE A 44 8.96 -12.48 15.24
CA ILE A 44 7.65 -13.04 14.91
C ILE A 44 6.76 -11.96 14.30
N ASN A 45 6.21 -12.24 13.12
CA ASN A 45 5.20 -11.43 12.46
C ASN A 45 3.80 -11.84 12.96
N PHE A 46 3.39 -11.29 14.11
CA PHE A 46 2.09 -11.58 14.72
C PHE A 46 0.91 -11.28 13.79
N TYR A 47 1.06 -10.30 12.90
CA TYR A 47 0.04 -9.97 11.91
C TYR A 47 -0.15 -11.11 10.90
N ALA A 48 0.93 -11.64 10.34
CA ALA A 48 0.87 -12.77 9.41
C ALA A 48 0.33 -14.05 10.08
N LEU A 49 0.52 -14.22 11.40
CA LEU A 49 -0.01 -15.37 12.16
C LEU A 49 -1.50 -15.23 12.50
N ASN A 50 -1.99 -14.01 12.71
CA ASN A 50 -3.39 -13.76 13.04
C ASN A 50 -4.32 -13.79 11.82
N PHE A 51 -3.77 -13.75 10.61
CA PHE A 51 -4.53 -13.75 9.38
C PHE A 51 -4.94 -15.17 8.96
N VAL A 52 -6.22 -15.36 8.63
CA VAL A 52 -6.72 -16.61 8.03
C VAL A 52 -6.52 -16.51 6.53
N VAL A 53 -5.52 -17.22 6.00
CA VAL A 53 -5.19 -17.16 4.57
C VAL A 53 -6.07 -18.17 3.80
N PRO A 54 -6.84 -17.73 2.79
CA PRO A 54 -7.65 -18.65 1.99
C PRO A 54 -6.77 -19.58 1.14
N VAL A 55 -7.15 -20.85 1.07
CA VAL A 55 -6.51 -21.89 0.26
C VAL A 55 -7.52 -22.34 -0.81
N PRO A 56 -7.34 -21.91 -2.07
CA PRO A 56 -8.21 -22.27 -3.19
C PRO A 56 -8.48 -23.78 -3.31
N ALA A 57 -9.63 -24.14 -3.88
CA ALA A 57 -10.02 -25.54 -4.09
C ALA A 57 -9.02 -26.30 -4.97
N THR A 58 -8.36 -25.61 -5.89
CA THR A 58 -7.32 -26.16 -6.80
C THR A 58 -6.00 -26.51 -6.11
N ILE A 59 -5.77 -26.07 -4.87
CA ILE A 59 -4.51 -26.23 -4.14
C ILE A 59 -4.67 -27.25 -3.02
N SER A 60 -4.10 -28.44 -3.18
CA SER A 60 -4.25 -29.55 -2.23
C SER A 60 -3.21 -29.59 -1.11
N ASP A 61 -2.20 -28.72 -1.16
CA ASP A 61 -1.02 -28.79 -0.32
C ASP A 61 -0.45 -27.38 -0.12
N LEU A 62 0.35 -27.16 0.93
CA LEU A 62 1.05 -25.91 1.19
C LEU A 62 2.51 -26.16 1.54
N HIS A 63 3.40 -25.28 1.08
CA HIS A 63 4.85 -25.38 1.29
C HIS A 63 5.40 -24.29 2.22
N PHE A 64 5.98 -24.69 3.34
CA PHE A 64 6.62 -23.78 4.29
C PHE A 64 8.12 -23.99 4.27
N THR A 65 8.88 -22.89 4.19
CA THR A 65 10.34 -22.92 4.30
C THR A 65 10.74 -22.43 5.68
N TRP A 66 11.68 -23.15 6.30
CA TRP A 66 12.19 -22.82 7.64
C TRP A 66 13.70 -22.94 7.73
N GLN A 67 14.29 -22.30 8.73
CA GLN A 67 15.71 -22.39 9.03
C GLN A 67 15.96 -22.04 10.49
N SER A 68 16.73 -22.85 11.21
CA SER A 68 17.27 -22.48 12.52
C SER A 68 18.31 -21.38 12.36
N LEU A 69 18.09 -20.25 13.05
CA LEU A 69 19.07 -19.17 13.15
C LEU A 69 20.13 -19.46 14.21
N THR A 70 19.92 -20.51 15.00
CA THR A 70 20.98 -21.02 15.87
C THR A 70 21.91 -21.91 15.05
N ARG A 71 23.21 -21.90 15.36
CA ARG A 71 24.20 -22.78 14.69
C ARG A 71 23.99 -24.28 14.96
N ARG A 72 22.82 -24.67 15.44
CA ARG A 72 22.39 -26.05 15.73
C ARG A 72 20.93 -26.24 15.31
N PRO A 73 20.51 -27.48 15.02
CA PRO A 73 19.09 -27.78 14.80
C PRO A 73 18.24 -27.53 16.05
N LEU A 74 16.97 -27.16 15.88
CA LEU A 74 16.04 -26.89 16.98
C LEU A 74 14.92 -27.95 17.05
N PRO A 75 14.65 -28.59 18.19
CA PRO A 75 13.54 -29.54 18.28
C PRO A 75 12.19 -28.87 17.99
N TYR A 76 11.34 -29.51 17.19
CA TYR A 76 9.98 -29.06 16.89
C TYR A 76 8.93 -30.15 17.08
N THR A 77 7.69 -29.71 17.24
CA THR A 77 6.49 -30.53 17.08
C THR A 77 5.48 -29.82 16.16
N LEU A 78 4.80 -30.58 15.31
CA LEU A 78 3.80 -30.13 14.35
C LEU A 78 2.46 -30.83 14.61
N HIS A 79 1.38 -30.06 14.57
CA HIS A 79 0.00 -30.56 14.63
C HIS A 79 -0.90 -29.76 13.68
N VAL A 80 -2.00 -30.36 13.23
CA VAL A 80 -3.05 -29.65 12.47
C VAL A 80 -4.39 -29.84 13.18
N ASP A 81 -5.01 -28.71 13.52
CA ASP A 81 -6.34 -28.68 14.09
C ASP A 81 -7.34 -28.23 13.02
N VAL A 82 -8.44 -28.97 12.89
CA VAL A 82 -9.56 -28.64 11.98
C VAL A 82 -10.77 -28.36 12.85
N VAL A 83 -11.21 -27.10 12.87
CA VAL A 83 -12.20 -26.62 13.85
C VAL A 83 -13.63 -26.76 13.33
N GLU A 84 -13.85 -26.41 12.06
CA GLU A 84 -15.18 -26.40 11.44
C GLU A 84 -15.22 -27.21 10.14
N ASN A 85 -16.36 -27.79 9.81
CA ASN A 85 -16.61 -28.51 8.56
C ASN A 85 -15.60 -29.64 8.24
N ALA A 86 -15.05 -30.30 9.28
CA ALA A 86 -14.04 -31.36 9.12
C ALA A 86 -14.45 -32.50 8.17
N GLN A 87 -15.75 -32.72 7.96
CA GLN A 87 -16.26 -33.72 7.02
C GLN A 87 -15.92 -33.42 5.55
N ALA A 88 -15.58 -32.17 5.20
CA ALA A 88 -15.23 -31.78 3.85
C ALA A 88 -13.74 -31.97 3.51
N LEU A 89 -12.90 -32.29 4.51
CA LEU A 89 -11.45 -32.42 4.38
C LEU A 89 -10.98 -33.79 4.88
N HIS A 90 -10.15 -34.47 4.10
CA HIS A 90 -9.42 -35.64 4.59
C HIS A 90 -8.41 -35.24 5.66
N THR A 91 -7.99 -36.20 6.50
CA THR A 91 -7.00 -35.95 7.55
C THR A 91 -5.72 -35.34 6.96
N PRO A 92 -5.32 -34.13 7.40
CA PRO A 92 -4.10 -33.50 6.93
C PRO A 92 -2.85 -34.34 7.23
N THR A 93 -1.90 -34.35 6.31
CA THR A 93 -0.63 -35.08 6.46
C THR A 93 0.56 -34.19 6.19
N PHE A 94 1.71 -34.52 6.77
CA PHE A 94 2.98 -33.85 6.51
C PHE A 94 3.90 -34.75 5.68
N ASN A 95 4.77 -34.15 4.86
CA ASN A 95 5.86 -34.89 4.20
C ASN A 95 7.06 -35.17 5.13
N ILE A 96 7.03 -34.64 6.35
CA ILE A 96 8.01 -34.83 7.42
C ILE A 96 7.32 -35.40 8.67
N SER A 97 8.10 -35.88 9.63
CA SER A 97 7.59 -36.35 10.92
C SER A 97 6.91 -35.22 11.71
N SER A 98 5.93 -35.56 12.56
CA SER A 98 5.26 -34.61 13.45
C SER A 98 6.15 -34.09 14.57
N GLU A 99 7.31 -34.71 14.78
CA GLU A 99 8.36 -34.26 15.69
C GLU A 99 9.72 -34.46 15.03
N GLY A 100 10.68 -33.58 15.32
CA GLY A 100 12.01 -33.65 14.73
C GLY A 100 12.85 -32.42 15.04
N PHE A 101 13.78 -32.08 14.15
CA PHE A 101 14.64 -30.91 14.29
C PHE A 101 14.55 -29.96 13.08
N VAL A 102 14.39 -28.67 13.34
CA VAL A 102 14.46 -27.60 12.35
C VAL A 102 15.92 -27.52 11.87
N PRO A 103 16.17 -27.61 10.55
CA PRO A 103 17.53 -27.64 9.99
C PRO A 103 18.22 -26.28 10.07
N THR A 104 19.55 -26.26 10.05
CA THR A 104 20.36 -25.02 10.03
C THR A 104 20.44 -24.36 8.67
N GLU A 105 20.18 -25.12 7.60
CA GLU A 105 20.03 -24.60 6.25
C GLU A 105 18.54 -24.49 5.88
N PRO A 106 18.14 -23.55 5.01
CA PRO A 106 16.76 -23.43 4.57
C PRO A 106 16.27 -24.74 3.95
N GLN A 107 15.19 -25.29 4.50
CA GLN A 107 14.49 -26.45 3.93
C GLN A 107 12.99 -26.22 3.88
N THR A 108 12.34 -26.86 2.91
CA THR A 108 10.90 -26.74 2.70
C THR A 108 10.20 -28.03 3.09
N TRP A 109 9.13 -27.91 3.86
CA TRP A 109 8.22 -28.99 4.20
C TRP A 109 6.81 -28.69 3.69
N ARG A 110 6.01 -29.74 3.55
CA ARG A 110 4.68 -29.71 2.96
C ARG A 110 3.64 -30.20 3.95
N VAL A 111 2.50 -29.53 3.98
CA VAL A 111 1.26 -30.02 4.58
C VAL A 111 0.23 -30.24 3.48
N ASP A 112 -0.36 -31.44 3.44
CA ASP A 112 -1.42 -31.81 2.53
C ASP A 112 -2.78 -31.52 3.18
N LEU A 113 -3.67 -30.85 2.45
CA LEU A 113 -5.04 -30.47 2.81
C LEU A 113 -6.04 -30.96 1.74
N PRO A 114 -6.23 -32.28 1.59
CA PRO A 114 -7.03 -32.84 0.51
C PRO A 114 -8.53 -32.74 0.81
N CYS A 115 -9.31 -32.15 -0.09
CA CYS A 115 -10.76 -32.16 0.02
C CYS A 115 -11.33 -33.55 -0.27
N VAL A 116 -12.45 -33.89 0.38
CA VAL A 116 -13.18 -35.16 0.11
C VAL A 116 -13.84 -35.14 -1.28
N GLY A 117 -14.16 -33.96 -1.80
CA GLY A 117 -14.66 -33.76 -3.17
C GLY A 117 -16.17 -34.00 -3.34
N ASN A 118 -16.89 -34.47 -2.32
CA ASN A 118 -18.35 -34.65 -2.37
C ASN A 118 -19.14 -33.62 -1.54
N ILE A 119 -18.46 -32.82 -0.72
CA ILE A 119 -19.01 -31.77 0.14
C ILE A 119 -18.36 -30.44 -0.25
N ALA A 120 -19.19 -29.43 -0.53
CA ALA A 120 -18.74 -28.05 -0.71
C ALA A 120 -18.81 -27.33 0.64
N ALA A 121 -17.67 -26.89 1.15
CA ALA A 121 -17.56 -26.16 2.41
C ALA A 121 -16.23 -25.40 2.49
N GLU A 122 -16.21 -24.36 3.33
CA GLU A 122 -14.99 -23.73 3.80
C GLU A 122 -14.57 -24.37 5.12
N VAL A 123 -13.30 -24.75 5.22
CA VAL A 123 -12.74 -25.51 6.35
C VAL A 123 -11.63 -24.70 6.98
N ASP A 124 -11.84 -24.22 8.21
CA ASP A 124 -10.81 -23.52 8.97
C ASP A 124 -9.82 -24.51 9.59
N VAL A 125 -8.56 -24.35 9.19
CA VAL A 125 -7.41 -25.21 9.53
C VAL A 125 -6.36 -24.38 10.25
N THR A 126 -5.90 -24.86 11.41
CA THR A 126 -4.78 -24.26 12.14
C THR A 126 -3.60 -25.22 12.16
N ILE A 127 -2.49 -24.84 11.52
CA ILE A 127 -1.24 -25.59 11.55
C ILE A 127 -0.39 -25.04 12.68
N SER A 128 -0.14 -25.85 13.71
CA SER A 128 0.59 -25.47 14.91
C SER A 128 2.02 -26.00 14.85
N LEU A 129 3.00 -25.10 14.89
CA LEU A 129 4.42 -25.39 14.97
C LEU A 129 4.94 -24.90 16.32
N ASN A 130 5.39 -25.82 17.17
CA ASN A 130 6.07 -25.49 18.42
C ASN A 130 7.55 -25.81 18.30
N VAL A 131 8.42 -24.85 18.59
CA VAL A 131 9.88 -24.99 18.52
C VAL A 131 10.47 -24.72 19.90
N SER A 132 11.27 -25.65 20.41
CA SER A 132 11.86 -25.56 21.75
C SER A 132 13.35 -25.22 21.70
N ILE A 133 13.81 -24.40 22.64
CA ILE A 133 15.23 -24.12 22.86
C ILE A 133 15.49 -23.99 24.36
N GLY A 134 16.22 -24.96 24.92
CA GLY A 134 16.44 -25.04 26.37
C GLY A 134 15.12 -25.13 27.12
N SER A 135 14.84 -24.15 27.98
CA SER A 135 13.59 -24.03 28.74
C SER A 135 12.51 -23.15 28.08
N SER A 136 12.78 -22.60 26.90
CA SER A 136 11.85 -21.70 26.18
C SER A 136 11.23 -22.38 24.97
N SER A 137 9.95 -22.11 24.71
CA SER A 137 9.19 -22.65 23.58
C SER A 137 8.54 -21.52 22.80
N THR A 138 8.65 -21.54 21.47
CA THR A 138 7.96 -20.63 20.55
C THR A 138 6.85 -21.41 19.85
N ALA A 139 5.59 -21.01 20.08
CA ALA A 139 4.44 -21.56 19.39
C ALA A 139 4.00 -20.62 18.26
N LEU A 140 3.88 -21.17 17.05
CA LEU A 140 3.44 -20.48 15.84
C LEU A 140 2.18 -21.18 15.33
N HIS A 141 1.12 -20.42 15.10
CA HIS A 141 -0.16 -20.94 14.61
C HIS A 141 -0.46 -20.32 13.24
N PHE A 142 -0.44 -21.13 12.19
CA PHE A 142 -0.74 -20.69 10.83
C PHE A 142 -2.21 -21.01 10.51
N ARG A 143 -3.06 -19.97 10.48
CA ARG A 143 -4.48 -20.13 10.18
C ARG A 143 -4.73 -20.13 8.68
N ARG A 144 -5.53 -21.08 8.20
CA ARG A 144 -5.89 -21.27 6.80
C ARG A 144 -7.38 -21.52 6.68
N ARG A 145 -7.99 -21.01 5.61
CA ARG A 145 -9.35 -21.40 5.23
C ARG A 145 -9.31 -22.19 3.94
N LYS A 146 -9.46 -23.51 4.03
CA LYS A 146 -9.45 -24.38 2.86
C LYS A 146 -10.83 -24.40 2.21
N ILE A 147 -10.90 -23.99 0.95
CA ILE A 147 -12.12 -24.05 0.16
C ILE A 147 -12.22 -25.44 -0.46
N CYS A 148 -13.26 -26.19 -0.12
CA CYS A 148 -13.59 -27.47 -0.74
C CYS A 148 -14.86 -27.33 -1.58
N LEU A 149 -14.82 -27.90 -2.79
CA LEU A 149 -15.94 -27.89 -3.72
C LEU A 149 -16.41 -29.31 -3.97
N LYS A 150 -17.71 -29.45 -4.22
CA LYS A 150 -18.30 -30.69 -4.68
C LYS A 150 -17.94 -30.88 -6.15
N GLU A 151 -17.29 -31.98 -6.48
CA GLU A 151 -17.02 -32.38 -7.86
C GLU A 151 -18.35 -32.60 -8.59
N SER A 152 -18.64 -31.78 -9.60
CA SER A 152 -19.70 -32.07 -10.56
C SER A 152 -19.25 -33.24 -11.46
N PRO A 153 -20.13 -34.19 -11.83
CA PRO A 153 -19.77 -35.27 -12.74
C PRO A 153 -19.27 -34.66 -14.06
N LYS A 154 -17.99 -34.90 -14.38
CA LYS A 154 -17.41 -34.50 -15.68
C LYS A 154 -18.19 -35.21 -16.78
N PRO A 155 -18.74 -34.51 -17.80
CA PRO A 155 -19.26 -35.19 -18.98
C PRO A 155 -18.11 -35.92 -19.67
N ALA A 156 -18.32 -37.21 -19.97
CA ALA A 156 -17.36 -38.01 -20.71
C ALA A 156 -17.17 -37.43 -22.12
N VAL A 157 -16.05 -36.76 -22.35
CA VAL A 157 -15.63 -36.32 -23.68
C VAL A 157 -15.02 -37.54 -24.39
N ARG A 158 -15.71 -38.02 -25.44
CA ARG A 158 -15.16 -38.98 -26.40
C ARG A 158 -14.01 -38.32 -27.16
N VAL A 159 -12.86 -38.97 -27.16
CA VAL A 159 -11.70 -38.60 -27.98
C VAL A 159 -11.84 -39.34 -29.31
N ASP A 160 -12.15 -38.61 -30.38
CA ASP A 160 -11.95 -39.10 -31.74
C ASP A 160 -10.54 -38.74 -32.21
N SER A 161 -9.87 -39.73 -32.79
CA SER A 161 -8.47 -39.72 -33.23
C SER A 161 -8.33 -39.38 -34.72
N VAL A 162 -7.54 -38.36 -35.09
CA VAL A 162 -6.83 -38.23 -36.39
C VAL A 162 -5.64 -37.23 -36.27
N PRO A 163 -4.66 -37.16 -37.19
CA PRO A 163 -3.43 -37.97 -37.24
C PRO A 163 -2.12 -37.16 -37.01
N HIS A 164 -1.02 -37.90 -36.88
CA HIS A 164 0.36 -37.46 -36.60
C HIS A 164 1.00 -36.44 -37.58
N ALA A 165 1.85 -35.57 -37.02
CA ALA A 165 2.96 -34.85 -37.68
C ALA A 165 4.10 -34.61 -36.64
N PRO A 166 5.35 -34.30 -37.07
CA PRO A 166 6.51 -35.17 -36.96
C PRO A 166 7.35 -35.01 -35.67
N THR A 167 8.24 -35.98 -35.47
CA THR A 167 9.05 -36.26 -34.28
C THR A 167 10.12 -35.22 -33.92
N SER A 168 10.39 -35.19 -32.61
CA SER A 168 11.14 -34.25 -31.77
C SER A 168 12.66 -34.09 -31.97
N ALA A 169 13.22 -34.51 -33.11
CA ALA A 169 14.68 -34.49 -33.29
C ALA A 169 15.22 -33.15 -33.83
N ASP A 170 14.46 -32.40 -34.62
CA ASP A 170 14.96 -31.19 -35.28
C ASP A 170 14.81 -29.91 -34.43
N ILE A 171 13.98 -29.94 -33.39
CA ILE A 171 13.74 -28.79 -32.49
C ILE A 171 14.83 -28.68 -31.41
N PHE A 172 15.55 -29.76 -31.10
CA PHE A 172 16.58 -29.77 -30.06
C PHE A 172 17.87 -29.04 -30.47
N TYR A 173 18.25 -29.08 -31.75
CA TYR A 173 19.51 -28.49 -32.22
C TYR A 173 19.45 -26.97 -32.43
N ALA A 174 18.27 -26.37 -32.54
CA ALA A 174 18.10 -24.92 -32.63
C ALA A 174 18.12 -24.22 -31.24
N GLY A 175 17.70 -24.91 -30.17
CA GLY A 175 17.63 -24.35 -28.82
C GLY A 175 18.98 -24.24 -28.11
N ALA A 176 19.90 -25.16 -28.37
CA ALA A 176 21.21 -25.20 -27.71
C ALA A 176 22.17 -24.06 -28.15
N GLY A 177 22.04 -23.60 -29.41
CA GLY A 177 22.86 -22.50 -29.93
C GLY A 177 22.53 -21.13 -29.31
N CYS A 178 21.24 -20.87 -29.05
CA CYS A 178 20.78 -19.60 -28.49
C CYS A 178 21.16 -19.42 -27.01
N ALA A 179 21.19 -20.50 -26.23
CA ALA A 179 21.60 -20.46 -24.84
C ALA A 179 23.10 -20.14 -24.67
N GLY A 180 23.95 -20.67 -25.57
CA GLY A 180 25.39 -20.40 -25.56
C GLY A 180 25.73 -18.93 -25.86
N ALA A 181 25.03 -18.32 -26.82
CA ALA A 181 25.23 -16.91 -27.16
C ALA A 181 24.78 -15.96 -26.02
N ALA A 182 23.66 -16.27 -25.35
CA ALA A 182 23.16 -15.49 -24.23
C ALA A 182 24.13 -15.50 -23.02
N LEU A 183 24.75 -16.65 -22.73
CA LEU A 183 25.73 -16.77 -21.64
C LEU A 183 27.01 -15.98 -21.91
N LEU A 184 27.47 -15.93 -23.17
CA LEU A 184 28.63 -15.15 -23.58
C LEU A 184 28.39 -13.65 -23.44
N ILE A 185 27.19 -13.16 -23.83
CA ILE A 185 26.81 -11.76 -23.70
C ILE A 185 26.70 -11.37 -22.21
N ALA A 186 26.12 -12.23 -21.37
CA ALA A 186 26.02 -11.99 -19.93
C ALA A 186 27.40 -11.92 -19.25
N ALA A 187 28.35 -12.77 -19.66
CA ALA A 187 29.70 -12.76 -19.13
C ALA A 187 30.46 -11.46 -19.48
N VAL A 188 30.33 -10.97 -20.72
CA VAL A 188 30.93 -9.70 -21.16
C VAL A 188 30.32 -8.51 -20.41
N ALA A 189 28.99 -8.49 -20.23
CA ALA A 189 28.31 -7.46 -19.45
C ALA A 189 28.75 -7.45 -17.98
N ALA A 190 28.89 -8.63 -17.35
CA ALA A 190 29.37 -8.75 -15.98
C ALA A 190 30.83 -8.27 -15.83
N ALA A 191 31.69 -8.53 -16.80
CA ALA A 191 33.07 -8.02 -16.82
C ALA A 191 33.11 -6.48 -16.93
N ALA A 192 32.25 -5.89 -17.77
CA ALA A 192 32.14 -4.44 -17.92
C ALA A 192 31.60 -3.75 -16.65
N CYS A 193 30.61 -4.35 -15.97
CA CYS A 193 30.08 -3.85 -14.70
C CYS A 193 31.11 -3.90 -13.57
N LYS A 194 31.92 -4.98 -13.50
CA LYS A 194 33.00 -5.10 -12.51
C LYS A 194 34.13 -4.08 -12.77
N ALA A 195 34.41 -3.76 -14.03
CA ALA A 195 35.37 -2.70 -14.39
C ALA A 195 34.88 -1.29 -13.99
N ARG A 196 33.59 -1.00 -14.17
CA ARG A 196 32.97 0.27 -13.72
C ARG A 196 32.89 0.39 -12.20
N ALA A 197 32.52 -0.68 -11.49
CA ALA A 197 32.43 -0.68 -10.03
C ALA A 197 33.80 -0.46 -9.35
N ARG A 198 34.90 -0.95 -9.96
CA ARG A 198 36.27 -0.69 -9.49
C ARG A 198 36.70 0.76 -9.71
N LYS A 199 36.14 1.46 -10.71
CA LYS A 199 36.43 2.87 -10.99
C LYS A 199 35.69 3.81 -10.04
N LEU A 200 34.49 3.45 -9.59
CA LEU A 200 33.68 4.22 -8.62
C LEU A 200 34.11 4.04 -7.15
N ARG A 201 34.70 2.89 -6.78
CA ARG A 201 35.19 2.66 -5.41
C ARG A 201 36.47 3.42 -5.04
N ARG A 202 37.13 4.10 -5.99
CA ARG A 202 38.29 4.97 -5.71
C ARG A 202 37.91 6.41 -5.34
N ALA A 203 36.63 6.76 -5.34
CA ALA A 203 36.18 8.16 -5.21
C ALA A 203 35.34 8.46 -3.95
N ARG A 204 35.22 7.56 -2.98
CA ARG A 204 34.38 7.81 -1.80
C ARG A 204 34.85 7.07 -0.56
N SER A 205 35.86 7.63 0.10
CA SER A 205 36.13 7.42 1.53
C SER A 205 36.39 8.80 2.12
N ASP A 206 35.39 9.38 2.76
CA ASP A 206 35.59 10.10 4.02
C ASP A 206 34.25 10.44 4.68
N GLU A 207 34.32 10.32 6.00
CA GLU A 207 33.48 10.85 7.08
C GLU A 207 32.16 10.18 7.49
N GLN A 208 32.15 9.90 8.80
CA GLN A 208 31.22 9.14 9.61
C GLN A 208 31.05 9.92 10.94
N ASP A 209 29.88 9.74 11.55
CA ASP A 209 29.54 9.80 12.98
C ASP A 209 28.83 11.03 13.62
N ALA A 210 27.70 10.64 14.26
CA ALA A 210 27.13 10.99 15.57
C ALA A 210 26.59 12.41 15.86
N HIS A 211 25.35 12.48 16.38
CA HIS A 211 25.06 12.66 17.83
C HIS A 211 23.55 12.72 18.13
N ALA A 212 23.18 12.18 19.29
CA ALA A 212 21.85 12.15 19.89
C ALA A 212 21.64 13.33 20.86
N PHE A 213 20.42 13.89 20.95
CA PHE A 213 19.97 14.69 22.10
C PHE A 213 18.43 14.69 22.24
N LEU A 214 17.95 14.45 23.47
CA LEU A 214 16.63 14.81 24.04
C LEU A 214 16.70 16.27 24.54
N PRO A 215 15.60 17.07 24.67
CA PRO A 215 14.66 16.94 25.81
C PRO A 215 13.18 17.41 25.63
N ASP A 216 12.32 16.82 26.47
CA ASP A 216 11.29 17.35 27.40
C ASP A 216 10.15 18.36 27.04
N SER A 217 8.95 17.90 27.47
CA SER A 217 7.65 18.47 27.92
C SER A 217 6.93 19.73 27.36
N SER A 218 5.63 19.49 27.13
CA SER A 218 4.41 20.30 27.40
C SER A 218 4.15 21.62 26.63
N CYS A 219 3.09 21.62 25.79
CA CYS A 219 2.01 22.62 25.92
C CYS A 219 0.74 22.29 25.12
N LYS A 220 -0.36 22.88 25.59
CA LYS A 220 -1.78 22.62 25.26
C LYS A 220 -2.21 23.22 23.91
N SER A 221 -3.28 22.60 23.40
CA SER A 221 -4.01 22.83 22.15
C SER A 221 -4.35 24.31 21.85
N ALA A 222 -3.78 24.78 20.74
CA ALA A 222 -4.39 25.68 19.77
C ALA A 222 -3.82 25.24 18.42
N ALA A 223 -4.66 25.09 17.38
CA ALA A 223 -4.23 24.64 16.05
C ALA A 223 -3.26 25.66 15.43
N SER A 224 -1.97 25.51 15.72
CA SER A 224 -0.90 26.38 15.28
C SER A 224 -0.38 25.91 13.92
N TYR A 225 -0.82 26.56 12.85
CA TYR A 225 -0.20 26.48 11.52
C TYR A 225 1.17 27.20 11.48
N THR A 226 1.49 28.01 12.49
CA THR A 226 2.72 28.80 12.60
C THR A 226 3.80 28.05 13.38
N SER A 227 4.50 27.09 12.75
CA SER A 227 5.90 26.79 13.09
C SER A 227 6.57 25.78 12.15
N TYR A 228 6.57 26.05 10.83
CA TYR A 228 7.58 25.42 9.98
C TYR A 228 8.96 26.00 10.31
N ARG A 229 9.72 25.34 11.18
CA ARG A 229 11.17 25.49 11.23
C ARG A 229 11.75 24.74 10.04
N ARG A 230 12.72 25.35 9.34
CA ARG A 230 13.45 24.74 8.22
C ARG A 230 13.78 23.27 8.54
N PRO A 231 13.57 22.33 7.60
CA PRO A 231 14.06 20.97 7.77
C PRO A 231 15.56 21.00 8.12
N THR A 232 16.00 20.07 8.96
CA THR A 232 17.42 19.74 9.16
C THR A 232 18.14 19.75 7.81
N SER A 233 19.10 20.65 7.69
CA SER A 233 19.96 20.97 6.54
C SER A 233 19.72 20.15 5.26
N ILE A 234 18.78 20.61 4.43
CA ILE A 234 18.88 20.36 2.99
C ILE A 234 20.13 21.11 2.51
N PRO A 235 21.05 20.49 1.76
CA PRO A 235 22.16 21.22 1.14
C PRO A 235 21.60 22.43 0.39
N ALA A 236 22.16 23.63 0.61
CA ALA A 236 21.63 24.88 0.04
C ALA A 236 21.37 24.76 -1.49
N THR A 237 22.23 24.01 -2.18
CA THR A 237 22.12 23.69 -3.61
C THR A 237 20.83 22.97 -4.00
N ALA A 238 20.40 21.96 -3.24
CA ALA A 238 19.20 21.17 -3.55
C ALA A 238 17.90 21.95 -3.29
N ALA A 239 17.92 22.88 -2.33
CA ALA A 239 16.79 23.78 -2.08
C ALA A 239 16.65 24.82 -3.20
N GLU A 240 17.76 25.36 -3.68
CA GLU A 240 17.79 26.29 -4.82
C GLU A 240 17.39 25.63 -6.14
N GLU A 241 17.77 24.38 -6.37
CA GLU A 241 17.35 23.61 -7.55
C GLU A 241 15.83 23.36 -7.55
N ARG A 242 15.26 22.95 -6.41
CA ARG A 242 13.79 22.78 -6.28
C ARG A 242 13.03 24.09 -6.47
N ALA A 243 13.56 25.19 -5.95
CA ALA A 243 12.96 26.51 -6.13
C ALA A 243 12.96 26.94 -7.60
N ARG A 244 14.08 26.73 -8.32
CA ARG A 244 14.20 27.00 -9.75
C ARG A 244 13.25 26.13 -10.58
N ASP A 245 13.16 24.84 -10.27
CA ASP A 245 12.23 23.90 -10.90
C ASP A 245 10.77 24.34 -10.71
N LEU A 246 10.35 24.72 -9.49
CA LEU A 246 8.99 25.23 -9.25
C LEU A 246 8.69 26.52 -10.02
N GLN A 247 9.63 27.48 -10.07
CA GLN A 247 9.46 28.70 -10.84
C GLN A 247 9.29 28.44 -12.34
N GLN A 248 10.05 27.50 -12.89
CA GLN A 248 9.90 27.10 -14.29
C GLN A 248 8.52 26.50 -14.56
N ARG A 249 8.05 25.58 -13.70
CA ARG A 249 6.71 24.98 -13.83
C ARG A 249 5.60 26.02 -13.78
N ILE A 250 5.70 26.98 -12.85
CA ILE A 250 4.73 28.07 -12.73
C ILE A 250 4.73 28.93 -14.00
N ALA A 251 5.90 29.25 -14.55
CA ALA A 251 6.01 30.04 -15.78
C ALA A 251 5.33 29.33 -16.97
N GLU A 252 5.52 28.02 -17.11
CA GLU A 252 4.89 27.21 -18.18
C GLU A 252 3.36 27.09 -18.01
N LEU A 253 2.86 27.16 -16.77
CA LEU A 253 1.43 27.09 -16.43
C LEU A 253 0.72 28.44 -16.35
N THR A 254 1.44 29.56 -16.55
CA THR A 254 0.90 30.88 -16.22
C THR A 254 -0.29 31.24 -17.10
N ILE A 255 -1.41 31.59 -16.47
CA ILE A 255 -2.63 32.09 -17.12
C ILE A 255 -3.07 33.43 -16.55
N GLN A 256 -3.77 34.22 -17.36
CA GLN A 256 -4.35 35.51 -16.94
C GLN A 256 -5.58 35.30 -16.05
N ARG A 257 -5.63 35.96 -14.90
CA ARG A 257 -6.72 35.82 -13.91
C ARG A 257 -8.08 36.24 -14.47
N CYS A 258 -8.10 37.27 -15.33
CA CYS A 258 -9.32 37.80 -15.95
C CYS A 258 -10.11 36.76 -16.78
N ARG A 259 -9.47 35.65 -17.15
CA ARG A 259 -10.06 34.54 -17.90
C ARG A 259 -10.71 33.49 -17.00
N VAL A 260 -10.58 33.64 -15.69
CA VAL A 260 -11.12 32.73 -14.68
C VAL A 260 -12.31 33.37 -13.99
N ARG A 261 -13.47 32.71 -14.01
CA ARG A 261 -14.68 33.14 -13.31
C ARG A 261 -15.02 32.15 -12.21
N LEU A 262 -14.92 32.58 -10.95
CA LEU A 262 -15.37 31.80 -9.80
C LEU A 262 -16.90 31.79 -9.76
N ARG A 263 -17.53 30.63 -9.52
CA ARG A 263 -18.99 30.47 -9.47
C ARG A 263 -19.49 30.14 -8.06
N SER A 264 -19.11 28.99 -7.52
CA SER A 264 -19.59 28.50 -6.22
C SER A 264 -18.46 27.87 -5.42
N VAL A 265 -18.55 27.92 -4.10
CA VAL A 265 -17.59 27.25 -3.21
C VAL A 265 -17.89 25.75 -3.21
N ALA A 266 -16.88 24.95 -3.55
CA ALA A 266 -16.93 23.49 -3.47
C ALA A 266 -16.51 22.99 -2.08
N MET A 267 -15.44 23.56 -1.53
CA MET A 267 -14.93 23.27 -0.18
C MET A 267 -14.28 24.53 0.40
N GLU A 268 -14.39 24.70 1.71
CA GLU A 268 -13.80 25.79 2.46
C GLU A 268 -13.17 25.25 3.74
N GLY A 269 -11.93 25.65 4.01
CA GLY A 269 -11.23 25.42 5.27
C GLY A 269 -11.01 26.73 6.02
N THR A 270 -10.02 26.78 6.89
CA THR A 270 -9.69 28.00 7.65
C THR A 270 -9.13 29.09 6.75
N PHE A 271 -8.25 28.71 5.82
CA PHE A 271 -7.58 29.64 4.89
C PHE A 271 -7.63 29.18 3.44
N GLY A 272 -7.82 27.90 3.16
CA GLY A 272 -7.93 27.32 1.85
C GLY A 272 -9.37 27.35 1.33
N ARG A 273 -9.52 27.63 0.04
CA ARG A 273 -10.82 27.56 -0.64
C ARG A 273 -10.68 26.83 -1.96
N VAL A 274 -11.69 26.05 -2.28
CA VAL A 274 -11.84 25.36 -3.56
C VAL A 274 -13.14 25.84 -4.16
N TYR A 275 -13.07 26.48 -5.32
CA TYR A 275 -14.24 26.95 -6.06
C TYR A 275 -14.50 26.07 -7.28
N ARG A 276 -15.77 25.95 -7.67
CA ARG A 276 -16.14 25.63 -9.06
C ARG A 276 -16.16 26.93 -9.85
N GLY A 277 -15.67 26.90 -11.07
CA GLY A 277 -15.61 28.06 -11.94
C GLY A 277 -15.54 27.69 -13.42
N THR A 278 -15.35 28.71 -14.26
CA THR A 278 -14.99 28.53 -15.67
C THR A 278 -13.68 29.20 -16.01
N TYR A 279 -12.99 28.62 -16.97
CA TYR A 279 -11.78 29.17 -17.59
C TYR A 279 -11.98 29.27 -19.09
N ALA A 280 -11.75 30.45 -19.67
CA ALA A 280 -11.77 30.66 -21.11
C ALA A 280 -10.34 30.60 -21.67
N ASP A 281 -10.06 29.66 -22.58
CA ASP A 281 -8.75 29.57 -23.25
C ASP A 281 -8.51 30.70 -24.27
N GLU A 282 -7.34 30.72 -24.94
CA GLU A 282 -6.95 31.75 -25.94
C GLU A 282 -7.92 31.90 -27.11
N GLU A 283 -8.65 30.84 -27.42
CA GLU A 283 -9.65 30.81 -28.47
C GLU A 283 -11.07 31.14 -27.92
N ALA A 284 -11.14 31.64 -26.69
CA ALA A 284 -12.37 31.95 -25.95
C ALA A 284 -13.29 30.73 -25.74
N ARG A 285 -12.75 29.51 -25.77
CA ARG A 285 -13.49 28.31 -25.41
C ARG A 285 -13.54 28.20 -23.89
N GLU A 286 -14.76 28.21 -23.34
CA GLU A 286 -14.97 28.03 -21.91
C GLU A 286 -14.94 26.55 -21.53
N GLN A 287 -14.17 26.21 -20.50
CA GLN A 287 -14.20 24.91 -19.83
C GLN A 287 -14.50 25.06 -18.34
N GLU A 288 -15.14 24.06 -17.76
CA GLU A 288 -15.39 24.01 -16.33
C GLU A 288 -14.13 23.58 -15.56
N VAL A 289 -13.86 24.25 -14.44
CA VAL A 289 -12.63 24.05 -13.65
C VAL A 289 -12.90 24.06 -12.15
N LEU A 290 -12.06 23.36 -11.40
CA LEU A 290 -11.87 23.64 -9.97
C LEU A 290 -10.76 24.67 -9.81
N VAL A 291 -10.94 25.62 -8.89
CA VAL A 291 -9.94 26.64 -8.56
C VAL A 291 -9.57 26.50 -7.09
N LYS A 292 -8.36 26.03 -6.80
CA LYS A 292 -7.78 26.07 -5.46
C LYS A 292 -7.14 27.44 -5.24
N THR A 293 -7.44 28.08 -4.12
CA THR A 293 -6.87 29.36 -3.71
C THR A 293 -6.84 29.46 -2.19
N VAL A 294 -6.34 30.58 -1.68
CA VAL A 294 -6.35 30.90 -0.25
C VAL A 294 -7.11 32.20 0.02
N ALA A 295 -7.50 32.40 1.27
CA ALA A 295 -8.08 33.64 1.74
C ALA A 295 -7.09 34.81 1.60
N GLU A 296 -7.60 36.03 1.47
CA GLU A 296 -6.77 37.24 1.31
C GLU A 296 -5.78 37.46 2.47
N HIS A 297 -6.12 36.99 3.68
CA HIS A 297 -5.28 37.10 4.87
C HIS A 297 -4.31 35.92 5.04
N ALA A 298 -4.20 35.03 4.05
CA ALA A 298 -3.28 33.91 4.13
C ALA A 298 -1.82 34.37 4.15
N SER A 299 -1.04 33.75 5.03
CA SER A 299 0.40 33.98 5.16
C SER A 299 1.16 33.54 3.90
N GLN A 300 2.35 34.11 3.70
CA GLN A 300 3.21 33.72 2.58
C GLN A 300 3.64 32.25 2.62
N VAL A 301 3.68 31.64 3.81
CA VAL A 301 3.94 30.21 3.98
C VAL A 301 2.80 29.37 3.41
N GLN A 302 1.54 29.76 3.68
CA GLN A 302 0.35 29.08 3.14
C GLN A 302 0.28 29.19 1.61
N ILE A 303 0.60 30.36 1.07
CA ILE A 303 0.69 30.60 -0.38
C ILE A 303 1.79 29.72 -0.99
N SER A 304 2.97 29.68 -0.37
CA SER A 304 4.08 28.85 -0.84
C SER A 304 3.75 27.36 -0.82
N LEU A 305 3.03 26.89 0.21
CA LEU A 305 2.60 25.49 0.30
C LEU A 305 1.55 25.16 -0.76
N LEU A 306 0.56 26.03 -0.99
CA LEU A 306 -0.41 25.89 -2.07
C LEU A 306 0.30 25.68 -3.42
N LEU A 307 1.24 26.54 -3.77
CA LEU A 307 1.96 26.46 -5.05
C LEU A 307 2.87 25.22 -5.13
N HIS A 308 3.64 24.94 -4.09
CA HIS A 308 4.58 23.81 -4.11
C HIS A 308 3.88 22.45 -4.15
N GLU A 309 2.82 22.27 -3.35
CA GLU A 309 2.04 21.02 -3.32
C GLU A 309 1.15 20.92 -4.57
N GLY A 310 0.53 22.02 -4.99
CA GLY A 310 -0.41 21.99 -6.12
C GLY A 310 0.25 21.80 -7.48
N CYS A 311 1.52 22.21 -7.63
CA CYS A 311 2.31 21.95 -8.83
C CYS A 311 3.05 20.60 -8.80
N MET A 312 2.80 19.74 -7.82
CA MET A 312 3.51 18.44 -7.71
C MET A 312 3.19 17.48 -8.86
N LEU A 313 1.97 17.57 -9.43
CA LEU A 313 1.50 16.72 -10.54
C LEU A 313 1.58 17.45 -11.89
N TYR A 314 2.38 18.51 -11.98
CA TYR A 314 2.57 19.25 -13.22
C TYR A 314 3.12 18.37 -14.35
N GLY A 315 2.61 18.56 -15.57
CA GLY A 315 3.08 17.87 -16.79
C GLY A 315 2.70 16.38 -16.86
N LEU A 316 1.96 15.87 -15.88
CA LEU A 316 1.52 14.49 -15.85
C LEU A 316 0.21 14.32 -16.63
N HIS A 317 0.12 13.27 -17.46
CA HIS A 317 -1.04 13.01 -18.30
C HIS A 317 -1.48 11.55 -18.19
N HIS A 318 -2.53 11.30 -17.41
CA HIS A 318 -3.09 9.96 -17.21
C HIS A 318 -4.56 10.03 -16.79
N GLU A 319 -5.40 9.08 -17.24
CA GLU A 319 -6.86 9.06 -16.96
C GLU A 319 -7.21 8.96 -15.45
N ARG A 320 -6.23 8.59 -14.62
CA ARG A 320 -6.38 8.40 -13.17
C ARG A 320 -5.56 9.39 -12.34
N VAL A 321 -5.08 10.48 -12.95
CA VAL A 321 -4.30 11.54 -12.29
C VAL A 321 -4.90 12.90 -12.66
N LEU A 322 -5.26 13.70 -11.65
CA LEU A 322 -5.77 15.04 -11.79
C LEU A 322 -4.61 16.05 -11.72
N SER A 323 -4.10 16.43 -12.88
CA SER A 323 -3.00 17.37 -13.00
C SER A 323 -3.48 18.82 -13.02
N VAL A 324 -2.64 19.73 -12.53
CA VAL A 324 -2.87 21.17 -12.61
C VAL A 324 -2.88 21.62 -14.07
N LEU A 325 -3.89 22.40 -14.46
CA LEU A 325 -4.07 22.98 -15.80
C LEU A 325 -3.37 24.31 -15.96
N GLY A 326 -3.36 25.13 -14.92
CA GLY A 326 -2.87 26.49 -14.98
C GLY A 326 -2.71 27.12 -13.62
N VAL A 327 -1.84 28.12 -13.56
CA VAL A 327 -1.51 28.88 -12.36
C VAL A 327 -1.72 30.36 -12.69
N SER A 328 -2.45 31.09 -11.86
CA SER A 328 -2.55 32.54 -11.97
C SER A 328 -1.95 33.19 -10.73
N ILE A 329 -0.94 34.03 -10.93
CA ILE A 329 -0.29 34.82 -9.88
C ILE A 329 -0.32 36.28 -10.33
N GLU A 330 -0.96 37.14 -9.55
CA GLU A 330 -0.97 38.59 -9.75
C GLU A 330 -0.52 39.27 -8.47
N ASP A 331 0.13 40.43 -8.60
CA ASP A 331 0.60 41.20 -7.46
C ASP A 331 -0.56 41.52 -6.51
N GLN A 332 -0.31 41.35 -5.20
CA GLN A 332 -1.26 41.66 -4.11
C GLN A 332 -2.55 40.84 -4.10
N THR A 333 -2.64 39.74 -4.85
CA THR A 333 -3.81 38.83 -4.81
C THR A 333 -3.40 37.39 -4.51
N ALA A 334 -4.33 36.61 -3.94
CA ALA A 334 -4.11 35.19 -3.72
C ALA A 334 -4.04 34.42 -5.06
N PRO A 335 -3.09 33.48 -5.22
CA PRO A 335 -2.92 32.75 -6.47
C PRO A 335 -4.07 31.77 -6.71
N PHE A 336 -4.30 31.46 -7.99
CA PHE A 336 -5.24 30.43 -8.42
C PHE A 336 -4.48 29.24 -9.00
N LEU A 337 -4.83 28.04 -8.56
CA LEU A 337 -4.47 26.78 -9.22
C LEU A 337 -5.72 26.19 -9.83
N LEU A 338 -5.68 25.93 -11.14
CA LEU A 338 -6.80 25.43 -11.91
C LEU A 338 -6.66 23.94 -12.17
N TYR A 339 -7.76 23.22 -12.08
CA TYR A 339 -7.83 21.79 -12.36
C TYR A 339 -9.02 21.48 -13.27
N PRO A 340 -8.95 20.45 -14.12
CA PRO A 340 -10.08 20.04 -14.92
C PRO A 340 -11.24 19.65 -14.00
N TRP A 341 -12.46 20.02 -14.37
CA TRP A 341 -13.63 19.61 -13.64
C TRP A 341 -14.76 19.28 -14.61
N SER A 342 -15.63 18.38 -14.18
CA SER A 342 -16.87 18.07 -14.89
C SER A 342 -17.99 17.95 -13.88
N ALA A 343 -19.20 18.27 -14.33
CA ALA A 343 -20.40 18.08 -13.54
C ALA A 343 -20.45 16.67 -12.92
N GLY A 344 -20.87 16.59 -11.66
CA GLY A 344 -20.97 15.33 -10.91
C GLY A 344 -19.69 14.86 -10.22
N TRP A 345 -18.51 15.41 -10.55
CA TRP A 345 -17.26 15.05 -9.86
C TRP A 345 -17.25 15.53 -8.40
N LYS A 346 -16.81 14.66 -7.50
CA LYS A 346 -16.79 14.89 -6.04
C LYS A 346 -15.44 14.49 -5.43
N ASN A 347 -15.10 15.09 -4.29
CA ASN A 347 -14.05 14.56 -3.43
C ASN A 347 -14.43 13.15 -2.94
N LEU A 348 -13.51 12.19 -3.04
CA LEU A 348 -13.80 10.79 -2.77
C LEU A 348 -14.16 10.55 -1.28
N LYS A 349 -13.45 11.17 -0.32
CA LYS A 349 -13.82 11.06 1.11
C LYS A 349 -15.23 11.59 1.38
N GLN A 350 -15.57 12.76 0.85
CA GLN A 350 -16.93 13.31 0.98
C GLN A 350 -18.00 12.42 0.31
N PHE A 351 -17.69 11.86 -0.86
CA PHE A 351 -18.58 10.91 -1.53
C PHE A 351 -18.83 9.66 -0.67
N LEU A 352 -17.78 9.03 -0.14
CA LEU A 352 -17.92 7.84 0.72
C LEU A 352 -18.73 8.14 1.98
N LEU A 353 -18.49 9.28 2.64
CA LEU A 353 -19.26 9.72 3.80
C LEU A 353 -20.74 9.92 3.45
N SER A 354 -21.05 10.43 2.26
CA SER A 354 -22.44 10.56 1.78
C SER A 354 -23.10 9.19 1.54
N CYS A 355 -22.36 8.18 1.04
CA CYS A 355 -22.85 6.80 0.93
C CYS A 355 -23.14 6.19 2.32
N ARG A 356 -22.45 6.63 3.37
CA ARG A 356 -22.68 6.22 4.76
C ARG A 356 -23.84 6.97 5.45
N GLY A 357 -24.42 7.97 4.78
CA GLY A 357 -25.47 8.82 5.36
C GLY A 357 -24.94 9.89 6.34
N VAL A 358 -23.65 10.22 6.29
CA VAL A 358 -23.07 11.30 7.10
C VAL A 358 -23.23 12.64 6.38
N ASN A 359 -24.03 13.55 6.95
CA ASN A 359 -24.18 14.91 6.44
C ASN A 359 -22.97 15.78 6.82
N MET A 360 -22.14 16.13 5.83
CA MET A 360 -20.93 16.96 6.01
C MET A 360 -21.18 18.48 5.82
N GLY A 361 -22.35 18.97 6.21
CA GLY A 361 -22.63 20.42 6.30
C GLY A 361 -22.88 21.17 4.97
N VAL A 362 -22.64 20.56 3.82
CA VAL A 362 -23.15 21.08 2.54
C VAL A 362 -24.35 20.24 2.16
N ALA A 363 -25.54 20.85 2.15
CA ALA A 363 -26.76 20.22 1.67
C ALA A 363 -26.59 19.90 0.18
N SER A 364 -26.03 18.74 -0.15
CA SER A 364 -26.24 18.13 -1.44
C SER A 364 -27.72 17.75 -1.46
N GLY A 365 -28.58 18.67 -1.90
CA GLY A 365 -30.04 18.52 -1.99
C GLY A 365 -30.50 17.48 -3.03
N GLY A 366 -29.65 16.49 -3.31
CA GLY A 366 -29.94 15.36 -4.17
C GLY A 366 -30.15 14.08 -3.33
N PRO A 367 -30.74 13.04 -3.95
CA PRO A 367 -30.89 11.74 -3.29
C PRO A 367 -29.51 11.17 -2.88
N PRO A 368 -29.45 10.38 -1.80
CA PRO A 368 -28.22 9.70 -1.42
C PRO A 368 -27.71 8.84 -2.58
N PRO A 369 -26.39 8.74 -2.78
CA PRO A 369 -25.84 7.87 -3.80
C PRO A 369 -26.21 6.41 -3.54
N PRO A 370 -26.31 5.58 -4.59
CA PRO A 370 -26.60 4.16 -4.43
C PRO A 370 -25.52 3.48 -3.57
N PRO A 371 -25.88 2.42 -2.82
CA PRO A 371 -24.92 1.69 -1.99
C PRO A 371 -23.80 1.11 -2.86
N LEU A 372 -22.57 1.17 -2.35
CA LEU A 372 -21.41 0.61 -3.02
C LEU A 372 -21.36 -0.91 -2.79
N THR A 373 -21.21 -1.66 -3.87
CA THR A 373 -20.93 -3.10 -3.81
C THR A 373 -19.43 -3.32 -3.69
N THR A 374 -19.02 -4.52 -3.27
CA THR A 374 -17.61 -4.92 -3.26
C THR A 374 -16.97 -4.75 -4.64
N GLN A 375 -17.71 -5.04 -5.71
CA GLN A 375 -17.23 -4.85 -7.08
C GLN A 375 -16.90 -3.37 -7.38
N HIS A 376 -17.77 -2.44 -6.94
CA HIS A 376 -17.51 -1.00 -7.07
C HIS A 376 -16.26 -0.60 -6.29
N VAL A 377 -16.12 -1.07 -5.05
CA VAL A 377 -14.95 -0.79 -4.20
C VAL A 377 -13.65 -1.26 -4.84
N VAL A 378 -13.61 -2.51 -5.35
CA VAL A 378 -12.42 -3.06 -6.01
C VAL A 378 -12.09 -2.30 -7.29
N ARG A 379 -13.10 -1.90 -8.07
CA ARG A 379 -12.89 -1.07 -9.28
C ARG A 379 -12.31 0.30 -8.96
N MET A 380 -12.81 0.95 -7.91
CA MET A 380 -12.29 2.23 -7.42
C MET A 380 -10.84 2.09 -6.92
N ALA A 381 -10.51 0.99 -6.23
CA ALA A 381 -9.15 0.67 -5.82
C ALA A 381 -8.21 0.47 -7.02
N LEU A 382 -8.66 -0.25 -8.06
CA LEU A 382 -7.92 -0.43 -9.32
C LEU A 382 -7.63 0.92 -10.00
N HIS A 383 -8.60 1.83 -10.05
CA HIS A 383 -8.43 3.16 -10.59
C HIS A 383 -7.36 3.98 -9.83
N ALA A 384 -7.40 3.97 -8.49
CA ALA A 384 -6.38 4.63 -7.67
C ALA A 384 -5.00 3.98 -7.87
N LEU A 385 -4.93 2.65 -7.91
CA LEU A 385 -3.71 1.91 -8.18
C LEU A 385 -3.11 2.29 -9.54
N ASP A 386 -3.92 2.32 -10.60
CA ASP A 386 -3.47 2.68 -11.95
C ASP A 386 -2.87 4.09 -11.99
N GLY A 387 -3.49 5.05 -11.29
CA GLY A 387 -2.94 6.40 -11.13
C GLY A 387 -1.60 6.39 -10.39
N LEU A 388 -1.51 5.68 -9.26
CA LEU A 388 -0.30 5.62 -8.45
C LEU A 388 0.85 4.92 -9.18
N LEU A 389 0.55 3.85 -9.92
CA LEU A 389 1.49 3.16 -10.78
C LEU A 389 2.10 4.13 -11.80
N TYR A 390 1.25 4.91 -12.47
CA TYR A 390 1.73 5.94 -13.39
C TYR A 390 2.63 6.96 -12.69
N LEU A 391 2.25 7.50 -11.53
CA LEU A 391 3.09 8.43 -10.75
C LEU A 391 4.49 7.85 -10.49
N HIS A 392 4.57 6.58 -10.06
CA HIS A 392 5.85 5.93 -9.79
C HIS A 392 6.69 5.72 -11.06
N THR A 393 6.08 5.46 -12.22
CA THR A 393 6.83 5.43 -13.51
C THR A 393 7.42 6.78 -13.88
N GLN A 394 6.78 7.88 -13.45
CA GLN A 394 7.26 9.25 -13.61
C GLN A 394 8.17 9.69 -12.45
N GLN A 395 8.60 8.76 -11.60
CA GLN A 395 9.46 9.00 -10.43
C GLN A 395 8.86 9.98 -9.39
N VAL A 396 7.54 10.09 -9.36
CA VAL A 396 6.81 10.92 -8.40
C VAL A 396 6.32 10.05 -7.24
N LEU A 397 6.75 10.39 -6.02
CA LEU A 397 6.19 9.84 -4.79
C LEU A 397 5.08 10.75 -4.29
N HIS A 398 3.90 10.19 -4.04
CA HIS A 398 2.74 11.00 -3.64
C HIS A 398 2.80 11.38 -2.16
N LYS A 399 3.21 10.46 -1.27
CA LYS A 399 3.42 10.65 0.18
C LYS A 399 2.17 10.94 1.02
N ASP A 400 1.03 11.16 0.39
CA ASP A 400 -0.26 11.45 1.04
C ASP A 400 -1.43 10.80 0.30
N ILE A 401 -1.29 9.53 -0.09
CA ILE A 401 -2.38 8.77 -0.72
C ILE A 401 -3.46 8.50 0.34
N ALA A 402 -4.66 9.01 0.10
CA ALA A 402 -5.82 8.89 0.99
C ALA A 402 -7.09 9.28 0.23
N ALA A 403 -8.27 8.89 0.73
CA ALA A 403 -9.53 9.19 0.05
C ALA A 403 -9.79 10.70 -0.09
N ARG A 404 -9.26 11.51 0.84
CA ARG A 404 -9.34 12.99 0.77
C ARG A 404 -8.57 13.61 -0.40
N ASN A 405 -7.58 12.90 -0.94
CA ASN A 405 -6.72 13.34 -2.05
C ASN A 405 -7.08 12.61 -3.35
N CYS A 406 -8.33 12.18 -3.48
CA CYS A 406 -8.86 11.58 -4.70
C CYS A 406 -10.18 12.24 -5.09
N ILE A 407 -10.46 12.26 -6.39
CA ILE A 407 -11.74 12.68 -6.98
C ILE A 407 -12.44 11.45 -7.56
N VAL A 408 -13.77 11.44 -7.48
CA VAL A 408 -14.61 10.40 -8.07
C VAL A 408 -15.68 11.03 -8.97
N ASP A 409 -15.92 10.43 -10.13
CA ASP A 409 -16.98 10.83 -11.05
C ASP A 409 -18.28 10.04 -10.84
N GLU A 410 -19.32 10.36 -11.63
CA GLU A 410 -20.63 9.71 -11.56
C GLU A 410 -20.60 8.21 -11.94
N ASN A 411 -19.56 7.78 -12.66
CA ASN A 411 -19.33 6.40 -13.05
C ASN A 411 -18.39 5.64 -12.09
N LEU A 412 -18.12 6.23 -10.91
CA LEU A 412 -17.20 5.70 -9.89
C LEU A 412 -15.76 5.54 -10.40
N ARG A 413 -15.35 6.36 -11.35
CA ARG A 413 -13.95 6.46 -11.78
C ARG A 413 -13.19 7.34 -10.81
N VAL A 414 -12.06 6.85 -10.33
CA VAL A 414 -11.24 7.53 -9.31
C VAL A 414 -10.00 8.13 -9.96
N MET A 415 -9.66 9.36 -9.58
CA MET A 415 -8.42 10.04 -9.97
C MET A 415 -7.68 10.50 -8.72
N ILE A 416 -6.36 10.31 -8.69
CA ILE A 416 -5.49 10.87 -7.65
C ILE A 416 -5.27 12.35 -7.94
N ALA A 417 -5.45 13.19 -6.93
CA ALA A 417 -5.18 14.63 -6.99
C ALA A 417 -4.04 14.99 -6.02
N ASP A 418 -3.43 16.17 -6.20
CA ASP A 418 -2.45 16.66 -5.23
C ASP A 418 -3.07 16.93 -3.85
N ASN A 419 -2.20 17.07 -2.85
CA ASN A 419 -2.58 17.32 -1.47
C ASN A 419 -2.59 18.80 -1.07
N ALA A 420 -2.54 19.73 -2.03
CA ALA A 420 -2.60 21.15 -1.72
C ALA A 420 -3.94 21.49 -1.05
N LEU A 421 -3.85 22.22 0.06
CA LEU A 421 -4.95 22.57 0.98
C LEU A 421 -5.52 21.41 1.81
N SER A 422 -5.11 20.16 1.61
CA SER A 422 -5.73 19.01 2.30
C SER A 422 -5.61 19.08 3.82
N ARG A 423 -4.52 19.64 4.34
CA ARG A 423 -4.32 19.89 5.79
C ARG A 423 -5.36 20.85 6.38
N ASP A 424 -5.85 21.79 5.58
CA ASP A 424 -6.82 22.80 6.00
C ASP A 424 -8.26 22.35 5.74
N LEU A 425 -8.49 21.58 4.67
CA LEU A 425 -9.80 21.04 4.32
C LEU A 425 -10.18 19.79 5.14
N PHE A 426 -9.19 19.01 5.59
CA PHE A 426 -9.37 17.78 6.37
C PHE A 426 -8.48 17.76 7.62
N PRO A 427 -8.59 18.75 8.51
CA PRO A 427 -7.63 18.93 9.62
C PRO A 427 -7.61 17.74 10.60
N ALA A 428 -8.71 17.00 10.75
CA ALA A 428 -8.79 15.82 11.61
C ALA A 428 -7.88 14.66 11.16
N ASP A 429 -7.41 14.66 9.92
CA ASP A 429 -6.55 13.60 9.37
C ASP A 429 -5.05 13.89 9.56
N TYR A 430 -4.69 15.09 10.02
CA TYR A 430 -3.30 15.53 10.14
C TYR A 430 -2.95 15.84 11.60
N HIS A 431 -1.78 15.36 12.03
CA HIS A 431 -1.30 15.56 13.40
C HIS A 431 0.19 15.95 13.44
N CYS A 432 0.55 16.79 14.40
CA CYS A 432 1.92 17.16 14.74
C CYS A 432 2.44 16.30 15.90
N LEU A 433 3.52 15.55 15.69
CA LEU A 433 4.09 14.67 16.73
C LEU A 433 5.21 15.36 17.52
N GLY A 434 4.98 16.61 17.94
CA GLY A 434 5.96 17.40 18.70
C GLY A 434 7.15 17.96 17.89
N ASP A 435 7.19 17.72 16.58
CA ASP A 435 8.24 18.23 15.67
C ASP A 435 7.76 19.35 14.74
N ASN A 436 6.61 19.95 15.07
CA ASN A 436 5.94 21.01 14.32
C ASN A 436 5.67 20.69 12.84
N GLU A 437 5.69 19.41 12.47
CA GLU A 437 5.37 18.95 11.13
C GLU A 437 4.02 18.25 11.13
N ASN A 438 3.02 18.90 10.53
CA ASN A 438 1.66 18.37 10.50
C ASN A 438 1.54 17.30 9.41
N ARG A 439 1.37 16.02 9.75
CA ARG A 439 1.43 14.89 8.79
C ARG A 439 0.20 13.98 8.90
N PRO A 440 -0.13 13.22 7.84
CA PRO A 440 -1.26 12.28 7.86
C PRO A 440 -0.90 10.98 8.60
N ILE A 441 -0.62 11.08 9.90
CA ILE A 441 0.02 10.02 10.72
C ILE A 441 -0.62 8.64 10.52
N LYS A 442 -1.95 8.57 10.43
CA LYS A 442 -2.70 7.32 10.35
C LYS A 442 -2.62 6.62 8.98
N TRP A 443 -2.08 7.29 7.96
CA TRP A 443 -1.83 6.74 6.62
C TRP A 443 -0.36 6.41 6.36
N LEU A 444 0.56 6.87 7.22
CA LEU A 444 1.98 6.72 6.99
C LEU A 444 2.48 5.31 7.33
N ALA A 445 3.36 4.79 6.48
CA ALA A 445 4.12 3.57 6.78
C ALA A 445 5.05 3.79 7.98
N LEU A 446 5.42 2.70 8.68
CA LEU A 446 6.22 2.84 9.90
C LEU A 446 7.59 3.50 9.64
N GLU A 447 8.26 3.18 8.54
CA GLU A 447 9.53 3.80 8.17
C GLU A 447 9.39 5.30 7.86
N ALA A 448 8.23 5.72 7.35
CA ALA A 448 7.91 7.14 7.14
C ALA A 448 7.64 7.84 8.48
N LEU A 449 6.94 7.18 9.41
CA LEU A 449 6.70 7.68 10.77
C LEU A 449 8.00 7.80 11.58
N ALA A 450 8.82 6.75 11.58
CA ALA A 450 9.97 6.63 12.45
C ALA A 450 11.22 7.33 11.91
N LYS A 451 11.42 7.33 10.59
CA LYS A 451 12.67 7.79 9.94
C LYS A 451 12.46 8.85 8.86
N LYS A 452 11.21 9.29 8.62
CA LYS A 452 10.84 10.19 7.51
C LYS A 452 11.31 9.66 6.14
N GLN A 453 11.38 8.34 6.00
CA GLN A 453 11.77 7.67 4.75
C GLN A 453 10.54 7.45 3.89
N PHE A 454 10.53 8.06 2.70
CA PHE A 454 9.45 7.91 1.72
C PHE A 454 9.98 7.14 0.52
N SER A 455 9.21 6.17 0.07
CA SER A 455 9.53 5.25 -1.02
C SER A 455 8.26 4.85 -1.77
N PRO A 456 8.38 4.22 -2.96
CA PRO A 456 7.24 3.59 -3.62
C PRO A 456 6.48 2.62 -2.70
N SER A 457 7.19 1.86 -1.88
CA SER A 457 6.61 0.94 -0.90
C SER A 457 5.88 1.64 0.25
N ALA A 458 6.25 2.86 0.61
CA ALA A 458 5.49 3.68 1.56
C ALA A 458 4.16 4.17 0.96
N ASP A 459 4.14 4.50 -0.33
CA ASP A 459 2.88 4.81 -1.04
C ASP A 459 1.99 3.55 -1.17
N VAL A 460 2.56 2.35 -1.32
CA VAL A 460 1.80 1.08 -1.29
C VAL A 460 1.10 0.87 0.05
N TRP A 461 1.75 1.18 1.17
CA TRP A 461 1.13 1.16 2.49
C TRP A 461 -0.10 2.08 2.54
N ALA A 462 0.06 3.32 2.07
CA ALA A 462 -1.00 4.31 2.04
C ALA A 462 -2.16 3.90 1.09
N LEU A 463 -1.85 3.24 -0.04
CA LEU A 463 -2.85 2.61 -0.91
C LEU A 463 -3.63 1.51 -0.17
N GLY A 464 -2.97 0.71 0.67
CA GLY A 464 -3.64 -0.24 1.58
C GLY A 464 -4.66 0.44 2.49
N VAL A 465 -4.28 1.57 3.11
CA VAL A 465 -5.19 2.37 3.95
C VAL A 465 -6.33 2.96 3.12
N LEU A 466 -6.07 3.43 1.89
CA LEU A 466 -7.12 3.91 0.97
C LEU A 466 -8.12 2.80 0.62
N MET A 467 -7.68 1.56 0.37
CA MET A 467 -8.58 0.41 0.15
C MET A 467 -9.46 0.13 1.38
N TRP A 468 -8.89 0.30 2.58
CA TRP A 468 -9.65 0.22 3.82
C TRP A 468 -10.66 1.38 3.99
N GLU A 469 -10.30 2.61 3.59
CA GLU A 469 -11.24 3.74 3.55
C GLU A 469 -12.40 3.48 2.57
N LEU A 470 -12.12 2.91 1.39
CA LEU A 470 -13.14 2.57 0.40
C LEU A 470 -14.14 1.55 0.95
N THR A 471 -13.66 0.48 1.59
CA THR A 471 -14.49 -0.60 2.15
C THR A 471 -15.30 -0.16 3.37
N THR A 472 -14.78 0.76 4.18
CA THR A 472 -15.46 1.26 5.38
C THR A 472 -16.31 2.51 5.16
N LEU A 473 -16.40 2.97 3.90
CA LEU A 473 -17.06 4.23 3.55
C LEU A 473 -16.49 5.41 4.35
N ALA A 474 -15.17 5.58 4.26
CA ALA A 474 -14.39 6.62 4.93
C ALA A 474 -14.57 6.65 6.46
N HIS A 475 -14.51 5.48 7.09
CA HIS A 475 -14.26 5.44 8.54
C HIS A 475 -12.85 5.99 8.82
N GLN A 476 -12.62 6.52 10.02
CA GLN A 476 -11.29 7.03 10.38
C GLN A 476 -10.36 5.84 10.60
N PRO A 477 -9.22 5.73 9.89
CA PRO A 477 -8.23 4.69 10.19
C PRO A 477 -7.75 4.83 11.63
N TYR A 478 -7.58 3.71 12.34
CA TYR A 478 -7.12 3.66 13.73
C TYR A 478 -7.83 4.68 14.63
N ALA A 479 -9.17 4.77 14.54
CA ALA A 479 -9.96 5.80 15.23
C ALA A 479 -9.72 5.80 16.76
N GLU A 480 -9.51 4.61 17.31
CA GLU A 480 -9.28 4.30 18.72
C GLU A 480 -7.85 4.53 19.20
N VAL A 481 -6.89 4.78 18.30
CA VAL A 481 -5.47 4.97 18.62
C VAL A 481 -5.11 6.45 18.55
N ASP A 482 -4.47 6.95 19.61
CA ASP A 482 -3.93 8.30 19.62
C ASP A 482 -2.81 8.45 18.56
N PRO A 483 -2.77 9.55 17.78
CA PRO A 483 -1.73 9.76 16.77
C PRO A 483 -0.29 9.59 17.28
N PHE A 484 0.02 9.94 18.53
CA PHE A 484 1.34 9.75 19.13
C PHE A 484 1.69 8.27 19.35
N GLU A 485 0.69 7.41 19.47
CA GLU A 485 0.85 5.99 19.76
C GLU A 485 0.90 5.11 18.50
N VAL A 486 0.46 5.63 17.34
CA VAL A 486 0.40 4.87 16.08
C VAL A 486 1.72 4.19 15.74
N ALA A 487 2.86 4.87 15.90
CA ALA A 487 4.16 4.27 15.60
C ALA A 487 4.52 3.09 16.52
N ALA A 488 4.12 3.14 17.79
CA ALA A 488 4.30 2.03 18.73
C ALA A 488 3.34 0.89 18.41
N TYR A 489 2.07 1.22 18.22
CA TYR A 489 1.01 0.28 17.84
C TYR A 489 1.38 -0.55 16.60
N LEU A 490 1.88 0.10 15.55
CA LEU A 490 2.35 -0.59 14.34
C LEU A 490 3.61 -1.44 14.57
N ARG A 491 4.51 -0.99 15.45
CA ARG A 491 5.74 -1.74 15.80
C ARG A 491 5.43 -3.03 16.55
N ASP A 492 4.39 -3.01 17.37
CA ASP A 492 3.91 -4.19 18.11
C ASP A 492 3.13 -5.17 17.21
N GLY A 493 3.00 -4.87 15.92
CA GLY A 493 2.39 -5.75 14.92
C GLY A 493 0.89 -5.54 14.73
N TYR A 494 0.27 -4.60 15.44
CA TYR A 494 -1.14 -4.29 15.24
C TYR A 494 -1.36 -3.55 13.91
N ARG A 495 -2.53 -3.77 13.31
CA ARG A 495 -2.95 -3.18 12.03
C ARG A 495 -4.45 -2.87 12.07
N LEU A 496 -4.94 -2.23 11.01
CA LEU A 496 -6.39 -2.03 10.81
C LEU A 496 -7.10 -3.38 10.79
N GLN A 497 -8.26 -3.44 11.44
CA GLN A 497 -9.11 -4.63 11.46
C GLN A 497 -9.86 -4.81 10.14
N GLN A 498 -10.23 -6.05 9.84
CA GLN A 498 -11.07 -6.37 8.69
C GLN A 498 -12.42 -5.66 8.80
N PRO A 499 -12.82 -4.87 7.80
CA PRO A 499 -14.15 -4.26 7.79
C PRO A 499 -15.26 -5.30 7.73
N ALA A 500 -16.42 -4.98 8.32
CA ALA A 500 -17.61 -5.80 8.17
C ALA A 500 -17.98 -5.95 6.69
N ASN A 501 -18.33 -7.17 6.27
CA ASN A 501 -18.65 -7.53 4.88
C ASN A 501 -17.50 -7.34 3.87
N CYS A 502 -16.25 -7.22 4.33
CA CYS A 502 -15.08 -7.25 3.45
C CYS A 502 -14.65 -8.71 3.21
N PRO A 503 -14.56 -9.19 1.95
CA PRO A 503 -14.04 -10.53 1.67
C PRO A 503 -12.60 -10.71 2.16
N ASP A 504 -12.29 -11.90 2.64
CA ASP A 504 -10.97 -12.23 3.20
C ASP A 504 -9.85 -12.02 2.19
N GLU A 505 -10.08 -12.35 0.91
CA GLU A 505 -9.14 -12.15 -0.17
C GLU A 505 -8.81 -10.66 -0.36
N LEU A 506 -9.82 -9.79 -0.28
CA LEU A 506 -9.61 -8.35 -0.42
C LEU A 506 -8.86 -7.79 0.79
N PHE A 507 -9.25 -8.22 2.01
CA PHE A 507 -8.54 -7.80 3.22
C PHE A 507 -7.11 -8.33 3.26
N ALA A 508 -6.84 -9.53 2.74
CA ALA A 508 -5.50 -10.09 2.63
C ALA A 508 -4.60 -9.20 1.76
N VAL A 509 -5.12 -8.69 0.64
CA VAL A 509 -4.38 -7.73 -0.19
C VAL A 509 -4.03 -6.47 0.59
N MET A 510 -4.97 -5.89 1.35
CA MET A 510 -4.68 -4.73 2.22
C MET A 510 -3.63 -5.06 3.28
N ALA A 511 -3.74 -6.24 3.88
CA ALA A 511 -2.84 -6.78 4.88
C ALA A 511 -1.39 -6.84 4.38
N TYR A 512 -1.18 -7.33 3.16
CA TYR A 512 0.16 -7.38 2.55
C TYR A 512 0.75 -6.00 2.28
N CYS A 513 -0.07 -4.99 1.95
CA CYS A 513 0.40 -3.61 1.84
C CYS A 513 0.96 -3.07 3.16
N TRP A 514 0.57 -3.63 4.30
CA TRP A 514 1.02 -3.22 5.62
C TRP A 514 2.12 -4.10 6.23
N ALA A 515 2.84 -4.83 5.37
CA ALA A 515 4.01 -5.59 5.81
C ALA A 515 5.06 -4.67 6.48
N MET A 516 5.67 -5.21 7.53
CA MET A 516 6.61 -4.51 8.39
C MET A 516 7.83 -4.02 7.61
N SER A 517 8.43 -4.93 6.83
CA SER A 517 9.50 -4.62 5.91
C SER A 517 8.91 -4.00 4.64
N PRO A 518 9.44 -2.87 4.14
CA PRO A 518 8.99 -2.28 2.88
C PRO A 518 9.20 -3.21 1.67
N ASP A 519 10.19 -4.11 1.73
CA ASP A 519 10.52 -5.05 0.65
C ASP A 519 9.56 -6.25 0.58
N ASP A 520 8.84 -6.53 1.66
CA ASP A 520 7.84 -7.62 1.72
C ASP A 520 6.46 -7.15 1.23
N ARG A 521 6.31 -5.85 0.98
CA ARG A 521 5.07 -5.29 0.43
C ARG A 521 4.97 -5.61 -1.06
N PRO A 522 3.77 -5.90 -1.56
CA PRO A 522 3.60 -6.19 -2.97
C PRO A 522 3.88 -4.94 -3.81
N THR A 523 4.45 -5.16 -4.99
CA THR A 523 4.63 -4.08 -5.97
C THR A 523 3.28 -3.68 -6.58
N LEU A 524 3.16 -2.44 -7.08
CA LEU A 524 1.93 -1.98 -7.73
C LEU A 524 1.49 -2.88 -8.91
N PRO A 525 2.40 -3.39 -9.78
CA PRO A 525 2.01 -4.36 -10.81
C PRO A 525 1.43 -5.66 -10.24
N GLN A 526 1.98 -6.18 -9.13
CA GLN A 526 1.42 -7.37 -8.46
C GLN A 526 0.02 -7.11 -7.93
N LEU A 527 -0.17 -5.98 -7.24
CA LEU A 527 -1.48 -5.57 -6.74
C LEU A 527 -2.50 -5.40 -7.88
N GLN A 528 -2.05 -4.88 -9.04
CA GLN A 528 -2.91 -4.72 -10.21
C GLN A 528 -3.43 -6.05 -10.73
N ILE A 529 -2.56 -7.06 -10.83
CA ILE A 529 -2.94 -8.41 -11.27
C ILE A 529 -3.97 -8.99 -10.30
N PHE A 530 -3.70 -8.94 -8.99
CA PHE A 530 -4.64 -9.42 -7.97
C PHE A 530 -6.01 -8.81 -8.06
N LEU A 531 -6.07 -7.49 -8.02
CA LEU A 531 -7.33 -6.79 -7.91
C LEU A 531 -8.14 -6.97 -9.20
N ARG A 532 -7.48 -7.14 -10.36
CA ARG A 532 -8.15 -7.48 -11.63
C ARG A 532 -8.71 -8.90 -11.62
N ASP A 533 -7.93 -9.87 -11.16
CA ASP A 533 -8.38 -11.27 -11.06
C ASP A 533 -9.53 -11.39 -10.06
N PHE A 534 -9.39 -10.75 -8.89
CA PHE A 534 -10.43 -10.69 -7.88
C PHE A 534 -11.71 -9.98 -8.38
N HIS A 535 -11.57 -8.83 -9.05
CA HIS A 535 -12.73 -8.15 -9.69
C HIS A 535 -13.41 -9.05 -10.72
N THR A 536 -12.65 -9.81 -11.51
CA THR A 536 -13.19 -10.76 -12.49
C THR A 536 -13.92 -11.91 -11.80
N GLN A 537 -13.42 -12.42 -10.68
CA GLN A 537 -14.12 -13.44 -9.90
C GLN A 537 -15.43 -12.87 -9.32
N LEU A 538 -15.43 -11.66 -8.78
CA LEU A 538 -16.65 -11.01 -8.29
C LEU A 538 -17.72 -10.88 -9.37
N THR A 539 -17.35 -10.65 -10.64
CA THR A 539 -18.32 -10.61 -11.75
C THR A 539 -18.95 -11.96 -12.10
N ARG A 540 -18.37 -13.08 -11.63
CA ARG A 540 -18.85 -14.43 -11.94
C ARG A 540 -19.70 -15.04 -10.82
N PHE A 541 -19.53 -14.57 -9.58
CA PHE A 541 -20.12 -15.17 -8.38
C PHE A 541 -21.22 -14.30 -7.72
N VAL A 542 -21.53 -13.13 -8.28
CA VAL A 542 -22.59 -12.21 -7.82
C VAL A 542 -23.68 -12.08 -8.87
#